data_AF-A0A1H6FV12-F1
#
_entry.id   AF-A0A1H6FV12-F1
#
_cell.length_a   1.000
_cell.length_b   1.000
_cell.length_c   1.000
_cell.angle_alpha   90.00
_cell.angle_beta   90.00
_cell.angle_gamma   90.00
#
_symmetry.space_group_name_H-M   'P 1'
#
loop_
_entity.id
_entity.type
_entity.pdbx_description
1 polymer ?
#
loop_
_entity_poly.entity_id
_entity_poly.type
_entity_poly.pdbx_seq_one_letter_code
_entity_poly.pdbx_strand_id
1 'polypeptide(L)' 'MRHPQDDLLIVYALSLLAQEHKGTEKEDWALNLAAEIADQHGLEVSDAIRQLE' A
#
# COMPACT_ATOMS: atom_id res chain seq x y z
N MET A 1 18.53 5.01 -4.31
CA MET A 1 17.79 3.74 -4.53
C MET A 1 16.96 3.52 -3.28
N ARG A 2 15.63 3.59 -3.36
CA ARG A 2 14.77 3.09 -2.28
C ARG A 2 14.89 1.58 -2.27
N HIS A 3 15.01 0.98 -1.09
CA HIS A 3 15.08 -0.47 -1.02
C HIS A 3 13.67 -1.02 -1.29
N PRO A 4 13.50 -2.09 -2.08
CA PRO A 4 12.17 -2.64 -2.38
C PRO A 4 11.32 -2.93 -1.14
N GLN A 5 11.96 -3.28 -0.01
CA GLN A 5 11.28 -3.48 1.27
C GLN A 5 10.71 -2.19 1.89
N ASP A 6 11.32 -1.03 1.64
CA ASP A 6 10.80 0.24 2.14
C ASP A 6 9.45 0.56 1.49
N ASP A 7 9.32 0.28 0.20
CA ASP A 7 8.08 0.49 -0.55
C ASP A 7 6.98 -0.50 -0.12
N LEU A 8 7.34 -1.75 0.22
CA LEU A 8 6.38 -2.72 0.82
C LEU A 8 5.83 -2.21 2.16
N LEU A 9 6.68 -1.66 3.03
CA LEU A 9 6.25 -1.06 4.30
C LEU A 9 5.33 0.14 4.09
N ILE A 10 5.56 0.94 3.04
CA ILE A 10 4.68 2.06 2.67
C ILE A 10 3.31 1.55 2.22
N VAL A 11 3.25 0.51 1.38
CA VAL A 11 1.99 -0.11 0.95
C VAL A 11 1.19 -0.62 2.15
N TYR A 12 1.86 -1.27 3.10
CA TYR A 12 1.23 -1.73 4.34
C TYR A 12 0.70 -0.57 5.19
N ALA A 13 1.49 0.49 5.39
CA ALA A 13 1.07 1.66 6.16
C ALA A 13 -0.12 2.39 5.52
N LEU A 14 -0.15 2.49 4.18
CA LEU A 14 -1.28 3.08 3.45
C LEU A 14 -2.54 2.22 3.56
N SER A 15 -2.40 0.90 3.60
CA SER A 15 -3.53 -0.02 3.81
C SER A 15 -4.15 0.14 5.21
N LEU A 16 -3.32 0.34 6.24
CA LEU A 16 -3.79 0.66 7.59
C LEU A 16 -4.48 2.03 7.63
N LEU A 17 -3.90 3.05 6.98
CA LEU A 17 -4.49 4.38 6.90
C LEU A 17 -5.86 4.36 6.21
N ALA A 18 -5.99 3.59 5.13
CA ALA A 18 -7.26 3.41 4.43
C ALA A 18 -8.32 2.79 5.37
N GLN A 19 -7.94 1.78 6.14
CA GLN A 19 -8.82 1.14 7.11
C GLN A 19 -9.27 2.10 8.23
N GLU A 20 -8.38 2.95 8.73
CA GLU A 20 -8.71 3.98 9.73
C GLU A 20 -9.68 5.04 9.20
N HIS A 21 -9.64 5.31 7.89
CA HIS A 21 -10.43 6.33 7.22
C HIS A 21 -11.58 5.77 6.36
N LYS A 22 -12.05 4.56 6.68
CA LYS A 22 -13.08 3.85 5.92
C LYS A 22 -14.35 4.69 5.68
N GLY A 23 -14.84 4.70 4.45
CA GLY A 23 -16.00 5.45 3.98
C GLY A 23 -15.72 6.91 3.69
N THR A 24 -14.45 7.33 3.62
CA THR A 24 -14.05 8.71 3.30
C THR A 24 -13.20 8.76 2.04
N GLU A 25 -13.11 9.93 1.41
CA GLU A 25 -12.21 10.17 0.27
C GLU A 25 -10.74 9.81 0.56
N LYS A 26 -10.34 9.84 1.83
CA LYS A 26 -8.99 9.49 2.27
C LYS A 26 -8.73 7.98 2.23
N GLU A 27 -9.76 7.14 2.35
CA GLU A 27 -9.65 5.70 2.08
C GLU A 27 -9.26 5.48 0.61
N ASP A 28 -10.06 6.03 -0.32
CA ASP A 28 -9.84 5.87 -1.76
C ASP A 28 -8.47 6.40 -2.18
N TRP A 29 -8.08 7.57 -1.66
CA TRP A 29 -6.75 8.13 -1.91
C TRP A 29 -5.63 7.20 -1.42
N ALA A 30 -5.74 6.67 -0.20
CA ALA A 30 -4.71 5.81 0.37
C ALA A 30 -4.61 4.46 -0.37
N LEU A 31 -5.75 3.86 -0.77
CA LEU A 31 -5.77 2.63 -1.54
C LEU A 31 -5.20 2.82 -2.95
N ASN A 32 -5.53 3.91 -3.63
CA ASN A 32 -4.99 4.21 -4.95
C ASN A 32 -3.46 4.40 -4.89
N LEU A 33 -2.96 5.13 -3.89
CA LEU A 33 -1.52 5.33 -3.73
C LEU A 33 -0.80 4.01 -3.37
N ALA A 34 -1.40 3.15 -2.54
CA ALA A 34 -0.87 1.82 -2.26
C ALA A 34 -0.79 0.97 -3.53
N ALA A 35 -1.81 1.02 -4.38
CA ALA A 35 -1.85 0.29 -5.64
C ALA A 35 -0.77 0.78 -6.62
N GLU A 36 -0.60 2.09 -6.78
CA GLU A 36 0.45 2.67 -7.63
C GLU A 36 1.86 2.28 -7.19
N ILE A 37 2.10 2.19 -5.88
CA ILE A 37 3.40 1.79 -5.35
C ILE A 37 3.61 0.28 -5.54
N ALA A 38 2.59 -0.55 -5.29
CA ALA A 38 2.69 -1.99 -5.51
C ALA A 38 2.93 -2.34 -7.00
N ASP A 39 2.26 -1.64 -7.92
CA ASP A 39 2.41 -1.81 -9.37
C ASP A 39 3.82 -1.49 -9.87
N GLN A 40 4.53 -0.53 -9.26
CA GLN A 40 5.94 -0.25 -9.56
C GLN A 40 6.87 -1.45 -9.30
N HIS A 41 6.43 -2.37 -8.44
CA HIS A 41 7.14 -3.62 -8.12
C HIS A 41 6.50 -4.84 -8.82
N GLY A 42 5.49 -4.64 -9.67
CA GLY A 42 4.76 -5.70 -10.36
C GLY A 42 3.90 -6.55 -9.42
N LEU A 43 3.43 -5.96 -8.31
CA LEU A 43 2.67 -6.63 -7.26
C LEU A 43 1.27 -6.02 -7.13
N GLU A 44 0.32 -6.83 -6.67
CA GLU A 44 -0.91 -6.29 -6.08
C GLU A 44 -0.65 -5.85 -4.62
N VAL A 45 -1.51 -4.98 -4.08
CA VAL A 45 -1.45 -4.55 -2.67
C VAL A 45 -1.50 -5.77 -1.72
N SER A 46 -2.32 -6.75 -2.04
CA SER A 46 -2.45 -8.01 -1.29
C SER A 46 -1.15 -8.82 -1.27
N ASP A 47 -0.43 -8.88 -2.40
CA ASP A 47 0.85 -9.57 -2.53
C ASP A 47 1.97 -8.82 -1.79
N ALA A 48 1.96 -7.49 -1.86
CA ALA A 48 2.89 -6.64 -1.12
C ALA A 48 2.75 -6.82 0.39
N ILE A 49 1.51 -6.91 0.90
CA ILE A 49 1.24 -7.16 2.32
C ILE A 49 1.71 -8.57 2.73
N ARG A 50 1.44 -9.60 1.92
CA ARG A 50 1.88 -10.98 2.21
C ARG A 50 3.39 -11.15 2.30
N GLN A 51 4.17 -10.32 1.62
CA GLN A 51 5.64 -10.38 1.69
C GLN A 51 6.21 -9.83 3.01
N LEU A 52 5.37 -9.18 3.83
CA LEU A 52 5.75 -8.69 5.16
C LEU A 52 5.36 -9.64 6.30
N GLU A 53 4.53 -10.66 6.02
CA GLU A 53 4.14 -11.72 6.96
C GLU A 53 5.18 -12.85 6.99
#